data_AF-A0A7S1CYM5-F1
#
_entry.id   AF-A0A7S1CYM5-F1
#
_cell.length_a   1.000
_cell.length_b   1.000
_cell.length_c   1.000
_cell.angle_alpha   90.00
_cell.angle_beta   90.00
_cell.angle_gamma   90.00
#
_symmetry.space_group_name_H-M   'P 1'
#
loop_
_entity.id
_entity.type
_entity.pdbx_description
1 polymer ?
#
loop_
_entity_poly.entity_id
_entity_poly.type
_entity_poly.pdbx_seq_one_letter_code
_entity_poly.pdbx_strand_id
1 'polypeptide(L)'
;MLLKPHHSPAHVRLKDWEEFIQKPWTTERTGLDLKLKDDAWCQEDFRYKDIVSCVMEPVPKSQFKNGLEFSEHQPFYEMRPDGSGKPFANIMELRAAKIRNFLEVRNYVGIADVWTVQYEFLLSKGTGHLLEKLEQWTGVKPTCQPIPPQKRKKRKMSRTFARYLNKNLDWSAEGLVGYVQEEIPK
;
A
#
# COMPACT_ATOMS: atom_id res chain seq x y z
N MET A 1 -11.03 -10.22 -6.45
CA MET A 1 -10.17 -9.10 -6.03
C MET A 1 -10.89 -7.82 -6.38
N LEU A 2 -10.90 -6.81 -5.49
CA LEU A 2 -11.42 -5.49 -5.87
C LEU A 2 -10.27 -4.74 -6.56
N LEU A 3 -10.28 -4.74 -7.89
CA LEU A 3 -9.28 -4.06 -8.75
C LEU A 3 -9.65 -2.58 -8.92
N LYS A 4 -9.89 -1.87 -7.80
CA LYS A 4 -10.36 -0.47 -7.83
C LYS A 4 -9.56 0.42 -6.88
N PRO A 5 -8.26 0.66 -7.18
CA PRO A 5 -7.44 1.57 -6.38
C PRO A 5 -7.90 3.03 -6.54
N HIS A 6 -8.17 3.72 -5.42
CA HIS A 6 -8.85 5.02 -5.43
C HIS A 6 -8.03 6.19 -6.01
N HIS A 7 -6.69 6.13 -5.96
CA HIS A 7 -5.82 7.19 -6.50
C HIS A 7 -4.97 6.70 -7.66
N SER A 8 -5.32 5.56 -8.25
CA SER A 8 -4.52 4.93 -9.30
C SER A 8 -5.39 4.66 -10.53
N PRO A 9 -5.89 5.71 -11.20
CA PRO A 9 -6.87 5.61 -12.29
C PRO A 9 -6.42 4.71 -13.46
N ALA A 10 -5.14 4.75 -13.83
CA ALA A 10 -4.57 3.86 -14.86
C ALA A 10 -4.66 2.34 -14.54
N HIS A 11 -5.01 1.98 -13.30
CA HIS A 11 -5.18 0.61 -12.82
C HIS A 11 -6.63 0.25 -12.46
N VAL A 12 -7.56 1.23 -12.41
CA VAL A 12 -8.96 1.03 -11.99
C VAL A 12 -9.77 0.19 -12.98
N ARG A 13 -9.51 0.37 -14.27
CA ARG A 13 -10.32 -0.26 -15.35
C ARG A 13 -9.77 -1.60 -15.82
N LEU A 14 -8.68 -2.07 -15.20
CA LEU A 14 -8.07 -3.36 -15.52
C LEU A 14 -8.98 -4.48 -15.01
N LYS A 15 -9.39 -5.36 -15.92
CA LYS A 15 -10.30 -6.47 -15.61
C LYS A 15 -9.55 -7.75 -15.29
N ASP A 16 -8.36 -7.90 -15.85
CA ASP A 16 -7.50 -9.04 -15.63
C ASP A 16 -6.53 -8.78 -14.48
N TRP A 17 -6.39 -9.77 -13.59
CA TRP A 17 -5.52 -9.62 -12.42
C TRP A 17 -4.04 -9.65 -12.83
N GLU A 18 -3.69 -10.39 -13.88
CA GLU A 18 -2.31 -10.55 -14.32
C GLU A 18 -1.81 -9.26 -14.93
N GLU A 19 -2.62 -8.63 -15.79
CA GLU A 19 -2.36 -7.26 -16.26
C GLU A 19 -2.23 -6.28 -15.09
N PHE A 20 -3.15 -6.31 -14.12
CA PHE A 20 -3.12 -5.40 -12.98
C PHE A 20 -1.82 -5.50 -12.16
N ILE A 21 -1.35 -6.71 -11.87
CA ILE A 21 -0.16 -6.89 -11.04
C ILE A 21 1.15 -6.76 -11.82
N GLN A 22 1.14 -6.81 -13.15
CA GLN A 22 2.36 -6.67 -13.96
C GLN A 22 2.53 -5.26 -14.53
N LYS A 23 1.44 -4.47 -14.59
CA LYS A 23 1.49 -3.11 -15.09
C LYS A 23 2.41 -2.23 -14.25
N PRO A 24 3.29 -1.42 -14.88
CA PRO A 24 4.05 -0.39 -14.18
C PRO A 24 3.15 0.53 -13.36
N TRP A 25 3.53 0.75 -12.10
CA TRP A 25 2.70 1.51 -11.16
C TRP A 25 2.86 3.01 -11.38
N THR A 26 2.24 3.53 -12.45
CA THR A 26 2.32 4.94 -12.82
C THR A 26 1.16 5.37 -13.72
N THR A 27 1.11 6.65 -14.02
CA THR A 27 0.26 7.26 -15.04
C THR A 27 0.96 8.49 -15.62
N GLU A 28 0.48 8.98 -16.76
CA GLU A 28 0.92 10.27 -17.31
C GLU A 28 0.55 11.43 -16.37
N ARG A 29 1.39 12.46 -16.33
CA ARG A 29 1.10 13.70 -15.62
C ARG A 29 -0.03 14.45 -16.31
N THR A 30 -0.84 15.13 -15.51
CA THR A 30 -2.03 15.85 -15.99
C THR A 30 -2.13 17.23 -15.33
N GLY A 31 -2.93 18.12 -15.91
CA GLY A 31 -3.23 19.42 -15.29
C GLY A 31 -2.03 20.36 -15.19
N LEU A 32 -1.95 21.09 -14.07
CA LEU A 32 -0.89 22.06 -13.80
C LEU A 32 0.50 21.42 -13.61
N ASP A 33 0.59 20.12 -13.34
CA ASP A 33 1.87 19.40 -13.25
C ASP A 33 2.74 19.59 -14.50
N LEU A 34 2.13 19.65 -15.68
CA LEU A 34 2.83 19.77 -16.96
C LEU A 34 3.57 21.11 -17.11
N LYS A 35 3.27 22.09 -16.25
CA LYS A 35 3.89 23.43 -16.27
C LYS A 35 5.00 23.58 -15.24
N LEU A 36 5.19 22.59 -14.37
CA LEU A 36 6.20 22.61 -13.32
C LEU A 36 7.54 22.11 -13.83
N LYS A 37 8.61 22.50 -13.13
CA LYS A 37 9.99 22.07 -13.40
C LYS A 37 10.35 20.89 -12.51
N ASP A 38 11.36 20.12 -12.91
CA ASP A 38 11.80 18.91 -12.21
C ASP A 38 12.32 19.14 -10.79
N ASP A 39 12.70 20.37 -10.44
CA ASP A 39 13.19 20.77 -9.12
C ASP A 39 12.07 21.24 -8.15
N ALA A 40 10.82 21.32 -8.63
CA ALA A 40 9.70 21.78 -7.83
C ALA A 40 9.42 20.85 -6.63
N TRP A 41 9.03 21.49 -5.51
CA TRP A 41 8.41 20.82 -4.38
C TRP A 41 6.92 20.65 -4.63
N CYS A 42 6.39 19.52 -4.20
CA CYS A 42 5.03 19.06 -4.43
C CYS A 42 4.26 18.88 -3.12
N GLN A 43 3.01 18.42 -3.24
CA GLN A 43 2.22 17.95 -2.11
C GLN A 43 2.97 16.88 -1.30
N GLU A 44 2.67 16.81 0.00
CA GLU A 44 3.24 15.82 0.93
C GLU A 44 4.77 15.77 0.93
N ASP A 45 5.42 16.93 0.71
CA ASP A 45 6.88 17.12 0.65
C ASP A 45 7.62 16.24 -0.38
N PHE A 46 6.92 15.77 -1.42
CA PHE A 46 7.57 15.10 -2.54
C PHE A 46 8.29 16.09 -3.46
N ARG A 47 9.30 15.61 -4.19
CA ARG A 47 9.83 16.34 -5.35
C ARG A 47 9.03 15.99 -6.59
N TYR A 48 9.04 16.89 -7.58
CA TYR A 48 8.36 16.69 -8.84
C TYR A 48 8.61 15.31 -9.43
N LYS A 49 9.88 14.91 -9.55
CA LYS A 49 10.27 13.61 -10.10
C LYS A 49 9.78 12.40 -9.29
N ASP A 50 9.41 12.57 -8.01
CA ASP A 50 9.12 11.46 -7.10
C ASP A 50 7.61 11.13 -7.02
N ILE A 51 6.75 11.94 -7.65
CA ILE A 51 5.30 11.77 -7.60
C ILE A 51 4.60 12.21 -8.90
N VAL A 52 3.49 11.57 -9.27
CA VAL A 52 2.52 12.10 -10.25
C VAL A 52 1.38 12.82 -9.54
N SER A 53 1.01 14.00 -10.04
CA SER A 53 0.25 15.06 -9.35
C SER A 53 1.10 15.70 -8.26
N CYS A 54 1.92 16.65 -8.68
CA CYS A 54 2.70 17.50 -7.82
C CYS A 54 1.83 18.51 -7.07
N VAL A 55 0.83 19.08 -7.75
CA VAL A 55 -0.09 20.06 -7.15
C VAL A 55 -1.47 19.45 -6.90
N MET A 56 -2.07 19.82 -5.76
CA MET A 56 -3.46 19.48 -5.48
C MET A 56 -4.37 20.41 -6.27
N GLU A 57 -5.19 19.83 -7.14
CA GLU A 57 -6.17 20.58 -7.94
C GLU A 57 -7.58 20.30 -7.43
N PRO A 58 -8.45 21.33 -7.31
CA PRO A 58 -9.85 21.09 -7.06
C PRO A 58 -10.46 20.35 -8.25
N VAL A 59 -11.47 19.51 -7.98
CA VAL A 59 -12.25 18.85 -9.03
C VAL A 59 -12.72 19.87 -10.07
N PRO A 60 -12.35 19.72 -11.36
CA PRO A 60 -12.75 20.66 -12.41
C PRO A 60 -14.27 20.78 -12.52
N LYS A 61 -14.77 22.02 -12.66
CA LYS A 61 -16.22 22.28 -12.70
C LYS A 61 -16.95 21.51 -13.80
N SER A 62 -16.29 21.30 -14.94
CA SER A 62 -16.79 20.53 -16.08
C SER A 62 -16.95 19.04 -15.78
N GLN A 63 -16.23 18.52 -14.78
CA GLN A 63 -16.19 17.09 -14.46
C GLN A 63 -17.15 16.69 -13.33
N PHE A 64 -17.76 17.63 -12.58
CA PHE A 64 -18.83 17.33 -11.61
C PHE A 64 -20.05 16.65 -12.24
N LYS A 65 -20.30 16.86 -13.55
CA LYS A 65 -21.43 16.25 -14.27
C LYS A 65 -21.10 14.91 -14.93
N ASN A 66 -19.80 14.61 -15.12
CA ASN A 66 -19.35 13.47 -15.92
C ASN A 66 -18.82 12.30 -15.07
N GLY A 67 -19.03 12.31 -13.75
CA GLY A 67 -18.74 11.18 -12.89
C GLY A 67 -17.26 10.80 -12.87
N LEU A 68 -16.40 11.69 -12.40
CA LEU A 68 -15.01 11.32 -12.08
C LEU A 68 -15.01 10.12 -11.15
N GLU A 69 -14.42 9.02 -11.61
CA GLU A 69 -14.19 7.87 -10.77
C GLU A 69 -12.78 7.96 -10.17
N PHE A 70 -12.65 7.57 -8.89
CA PHE A 70 -11.37 7.23 -8.25
C PHE A 70 -10.21 8.21 -8.57
N SER A 71 -10.42 9.49 -8.23
CA SER A 71 -9.41 10.55 -8.33
C SER A 71 -8.71 10.66 -9.69
N GLU A 72 -9.41 10.41 -10.80
CA GLU A 72 -8.87 10.60 -12.17
C GLU A 72 -8.28 12.01 -12.42
N HIS A 73 -8.82 13.03 -11.75
CA HIS A 73 -8.33 14.41 -11.81
C HIS A 73 -7.07 14.67 -10.94
N GLN A 74 -6.79 13.80 -9.97
CA GLN A 74 -5.68 13.92 -9.04
C GLN A 74 -5.11 12.51 -8.73
N PRO A 75 -4.50 11.84 -9.73
CA PRO A 75 -3.83 10.58 -9.51
C PRO A 75 -2.70 10.71 -8.48
N PHE A 76 -2.38 9.67 -7.74
CA PHE A 76 -1.28 9.68 -6.78
C PHE A 76 -0.42 8.43 -6.99
N TYR A 77 0.69 8.62 -7.69
CA TYR A 77 1.65 7.56 -7.98
C TYR A 77 3.03 7.99 -7.53
N GLU A 78 3.59 7.23 -6.60
CA GLU A 78 4.94 7.42 -6.09
C GLU A 78 5.97 6.70 -6.97
N MET A 79 7.12 7.34 -7.18
CA MET A 79 8.25 6.77 -7.89
C MET A 79 9.19 6.01 -6.95
N ARG A 80 10.16 5.32 -7.53
CA ARG A 80 11.18 4.58 -6.78
C ARG A 80 11.99 5.51 -5.87
N PRO A 81 12.33 5.08 -4.65
CA PRO A 81 13.07 5.88 -3.69
C PRO A 81 14.59 5.96 -3.99
N ASP A 82 15.03 5.53 -5.17
CA ASP A 82 16.43 5.56 -5.61
C ASP A 82 16.82 6.92 -6.22
N GLY A 83 15.91 7.89 -6.20
CA GLY A 83 16.10 9.23 -6.75
C GLY A 83 16.09 9.28 -8.29
N SER A 84 15.80 8.17 -8.97
CA SER A 84 15.77 8.11 -10.43
C SER A 84 14.53 8.77 -11.05
N GLY A 85 13.48 8.99 -10.25
CA GLY A 85 12.16 9.43 -10.74
C GLY A 85 11.45 8.39 -11.61
N LYS A 86 11.92 7.13 -11.62
CA LYS A 86 11.32 6.05 -12.39
C LYS A 86 10.19 5.38 -11.60
N PRO A 87 9.13 4.93 -12.28
CA PRO A 87 8.06 4.21 -11.62
C PRO A 87 8.50 2.81 -11.19
N PHE A 88 7.77 2.23 -10.25
CA PHE A 88 7.88 0.80 -9.96
C PHE A 88 7.45 -0.02 -11.16
N ALA A 89 8.16 -1.14 -11.42
CA ALA A 89 7.81 -2.00 -12.55
C ALA A 89 6.44 -2.64 -12.37
N ASN A 90 5.98 -2.77 -11.12
CA ASN A 90 4.65 -3.23 -10.77
C ASN A 90 4.30 -2.95 -9.29
N ILE A 91 3.07 -3.28 -8.90
CA ILE A 91 2.56 -3.12 -7.52
C ILE A 91 3.28 -3.99 -6.49
N MET A 92 3.88 -5.13 -6.87
CA MET A 92 4.61 -5.98 -5.93
C MET A 92 5.93 -5.33 -5.51
N GLU A 93 6.65 -4.70 -6.44
CA GLU A 93 7.83 -3.90 -6.12
C GLU A 93 7.48 -2.71 -5.22
N LEU A 94 6.40 -1.98 -5.55
CA LEU A 94 5.92 -0.87 -4.70
C LEU A 94 5.61 -1.36 -3.29
N ARG A 95 4.90 -2.48 -3.16
CA ARG A 95 4.56 -3.06 -1.86
C ARG A 95 5.81 -3.39 -1.04
N ALA A 96 6.80 -4.03 -1.64
CA ALA A 96 8.05 -4.37 -0.96
C ALA A 96 8.82 -3.11 -0.50
N ALA A 97 8.88 -2.08 -1.36
CA ALA A 97 9.49 -0.80 -1.00
C ALA A 97 8.72 -0.10 0.13
N LYS A 98 7.39 -0.11 0.08
CA LYS A 98 6.54 0.46 1.13
C LYS A 98 6.73 -0.24 2.46
N ILE A 99 6.80 -1.57 2.50
CA ILE A 99 7.06 -2.30 3.74
C ILE A 99 8.37 -1.83 4.38
N ARG A 100 9.45 -1.77 3.60
CA ARG A 100 10.75 -1.30 4.10
C ARG A 100 10.66 0.14 4.59
N ASN A 101 10.07 1.03 3.80
CA ASN A 101 9.90 2.44 4.14
C ASN A 101 9.07 2.64 5.43
N PHE A 102 7.98 1.90 5.61
CA PHE A 102 7.16 2.02 6.83
C PHE A 102 7.93 1.59 8.08
N LEU A 103 8.83 0.61 7.97
CA LEU A 103 9.61 0.13 9.10
C LEU A 103 10.76 1.05 9.48
N GLU A 104 11.16 1.98 8.61
CA GLU A 104 12.13 3.03 8.94
C GLU A 104 11.64 3.96 10.05
N VAL A 105 10.34 4.00 10.34
CA VAL A 105 9.77 4.75 11.47
C VAL A 105 10.41 4.36 12.80
N ARG A 106 10.98 3.14 12.92
CA ARG A 106 11.73 2.70 14.11
C ARG A 106 12.94 3.59 14.43
N ASN A 107 13.47 4.29 13.42
CA ASN A 107 14.65 5.14 13.54
C ASN A 107 14.27 6.60 13.87
N TYR A 108 12.98 6.92 14.00
CA TYR A 108 12.54 8.29 14.25
C TYR A 108 12.72 8.66 15.72
N VAL A 109 13.04 9.93 15.98
CA VAL A 109 13.19 10.45 17.34
C VAL A 109 11.87 10.30 18.09
N GLY A 110 11.93 9.71 19.29
CA GLY A 110 10.76 9.47 20.14
C GLY A 110 10.03 8.15 19.87
N ILE A 111 10.47 7.35 18.91
CA ILE A 111 9.96 5.99 18.72
C ILE A 111 10.79 5.02 19.54
N ALA A 112 10.13 4.33 20.47
CA ALA A 112 10.77 3.34 21.33
C ALA A 112 10.84 1.95 20.68
N ASP A 113 9.79 1.55 19.94
CA ASP A 113 9.73 0.28 19.21
C ASP A 113 8.64 0.33 18.12
N VAL A 114 8.70 -0.58 17.14
CA VAL A 114 7.73 -0.71 16.04
C VAL A 114 7.27 -2.16 15.96
N TRP A 115 5.97 -2.37 16.14
CA TRP A 115 5.36 -3.69 16.04
C TRP A 115 4.46 -3.79 14.81
N THR A 116 4.74 -4.77 13.98
CA THR A 116 3.87 -5.14 12.87
C THR A 116 2.87 -6.18 13.33
N VAL A 117 1.59 -5.92 13.12
CA VAL A 117 0.52 -6.85 13.47
C VAL A 117 -0.35 -7.10 12.25
N GLN A 118 -0.46 -8.36 11.85
CA GLN A 118 -1.29 -8.74 10.72
C GLN A 118 -2.76 -8.68 11.09
N TYR A 119 -3.55 -8.06 10.22
CA TYR A 119 -4.99 -8.00 10.39
C TYR A 119 -5.62 -9.40 10.43
N GLU A 120 -5.13 -10.33 9.61
CA GLU A 120 -5.58 -11.73 9.60
C GLU A 120 -5.29 -12.46 10.92
N PHE A 121 -4.15 -12.15 11.55
CA PHE A 121 -3.81 -12.67 12.86
C PHE A 121 -4.78 -12.14 13.93
N LEU A 122 -5.04 -10.83 13.95
CA LEU A 122 -6.01 -10.22 14.88
C LEU A 122 -7.42 -10.78 14.71
N LEU A 123 -7.84 -11.02 13.47
CA LEU A 123 -9.12 -11.66 13.21
C LEU A 123 -9.17 -13.10 13.71
N SER A 124 -8.11 -13.90 13.50
CA SER A 124 -8.13 -15.33 13.81
C SER A 124 -7.80 -15.67 15.27
N LYS A 125 -7.07 -14.79 15.97
CA LYS A 125 -6.62 -14.99 17.36
C LYS A 125 -7.26 -14.02 18.35
N GLY A 126 -7.95 -12.98 17.87
CA GLY A 126 -8.43 -11.90 18.72
C GLY A 126 -7.30 -10.94 19.12
N THR A 127 -7.58 -10.11 20.12
CA THR A 127 -6.66 -9.04 20.57
C THR A 127 -5.94 -9.35 21.87
N GLY A 128 -6.24 -10.48 22.53
CA GLY A 128 -5.64 -10.86 23.82
C GLY A 128 -4.12 -10.88 23.80
N HIS A 129 -3.53 -11.53 22.79
CA HIS A 129 -2.08 -11.59 22.62
C HIS A 129 -1.42 -10.21 22.49
N LEU A 130 -2.11 -9.25 21.84
CA LEU A 130 -1.59 -7.89 21.71
C LEU A 130 -1.61 -7.16 23.06
N LEU A 131 -2.68 -7.33 23.84
CA LEU A 131 -2.79 -6.74 25.18
C LEU A 131 -1.74 -7.31 26.13
N GLU A 132 -1.52 -8.63 26.10
CA GLU A 132 -0.47 -9.29 26.89
C GLU A 132 0.92 -8.73 26.54
N LYS A 133 1.21 -8.58 25.25
CA LYS A 133 2.50 -8.02 24.80
C LYS A 133 2.67 -6.57 25.24
N LEU A 134 1.60 -5.76 25.17
CA LEU A 134 1.60 -4.38 25.66
C LEU A 134 1.80 -4.31 27.18
N GLU A 135 1.13 -5.14 27.95
CA GLU A 135 1.32 -5.22 29.41
C GLU A 135 2.75 -5.61 29.76
N GLN A 136 3.33 -6.60 29.08
CA GLN A 136 4.72 -7.02 29.31
C GLN A 136 5.73 -5.91 28.99
N TRP A 137 5.50 -5.16 27.91
CA TRP A 137 6.43 -4.13 27.47
C TRP A 137 6.30 -2.82 28.27
N THR A 138 5.08 -2.45 28.66
CA THR A 138 4.80 -1.18 29.36
C THR A 138 4.68 -1.33 30.88
N GLY A 139 4.43 -2.53 31.39
CA GLY A 139 4.04 -2.78 32.78
C GLY A 139 2.60 -2.33 33.11
N VAL A 140 1.84 -1.81 32.13
CA VAL A 140 0.49 -1.28 32.34
C VAL A 140 -0.55 -2.38 32.15
N LYS A 141 -1.35 -2.62 33.18
CA LYS A 141 -2.42 -3.62 33.11
C LYS A 141 -3.57 -3.15 32.21
N PRO A 142 -4.09 -4.01 31.32
CA PRO A 142 -5.22 -3.67 30.47
C PRO A 142 -6.49 -3.52 31.31
N THR A 143 -7.25 -2.45 31.07
CA THR A 143 -8.57 -2.22 31.68
C THR A 143 -9.72 -2.68 30.80
N CYS A 144 -9.44 -2.99 29.53
CA CYS A 144 -10.40 -3.46 28.56
C CYS A 144 -10.38 -4.99 28.42
N GLN A 145 -11.52 -5.55 28.02
CA GLN A 145 -11.62 -6.97 27.68
C GLN A 145 -11.14 -7.20 26.24
N PRO A 146 -10.33 -8.24 25.96
CA PRO A 146 -9.88 -8.54 24.62
C PRO A 146 -11.06 -8.92 23.72
N ILE A 147 -11.05 -8.39 22.50
CA ILE A 147 -11.94 -8.85 21.43
C ILE A 147 -11.55 -10.29 21.06
N PRO A 148 -12.49 -11.26 21.08
CA PRO A 148 -12.22 -12.65 20.77
C PRO A 148 -11.99 -12.88 19.27
N PRO A 149 -11.45 -14.06 18.88
CA PRO A 149 -11.38 -14.49 17.48
C PRO A 149 -12.71 -14.33 16.71
N GLN A 150 -12.62 -13.84 15.48
CA GLN A 150 -13.73 -13.69 14.55
C GLN A 150 -13.63 -14.71 13.41
N LYS A 151 -14.69 -15.51 13.22
CA LYS A 151 -14.80 -16.40 12.06
C LYS A 151 -15.26 -15.62 10.83
N ARG A 152 -14.31 -15.16 10.02
CA ARG A 152 -14.59 -14.48 8.73
C ARG A 152 -14.61 -15.48 7.57
N LYS A 153 -15.48 -15.23 6.59
CA LYS A 153 -15.52 -15.99 5.34
C LYS A 153 -14.23 -15.72 4.56
N LYS A 154 -13.47 -16.77 4.27
CA LYS A 154 -12.29 -16.67 3.40
C LYS A 154 -12.73 -16.24 1.99
N ARG A 155 -12.03 -15.27 1.40
CA ARG A 155 -12.26 -14.89 0.00
C ARG A 155 -11.76 -16.03 -0.89
N LYS A 156 -12.56 -16.37 -1.91
CA LYS A 156 -12.10 -17.31 -2.94
C LYS A 156 -11.02 -16.63 -3.77
N MET A 157 -9.89 -17.31 -3.93
CA MET A 157 -8.74 -16.87 -4.71
C MET A 157 -8.40 -17.95 -5.72
N SER A 158 -8.08 -17.59 -6.95
CA SER A 158 -7.63 -18.59 -7.94
C SER A 158 -6.25 -19.11 -7.55
N ARG A 159 -6.03 -20.42 -7.72
CA ARG A 159 -4.73 -21.04 -7.45
C ARG A 159 -3.63 -20.51 -8.36
N THR A 160 -3.97 -20.13 -9.59
CA THR A 160 -3.05 -19.50 -10.54
C THR A 160 -2.53 -18.17 -10.00
N PHE A 161 -3.44 -17.31 -9.53
CA PHE A 161 -3.07 -16.03 -8.94
C PHE A 161 -2.23 -16.20 -7.67
N ALA A 162 -2.66 -17.06 -6.76
CA ALA A 162 -1.94 -17.31 -5.51
C ALA A 162 -0.51 -17.83 -5.77
N ARG A 163 -0.34 -18.78 -6.71
CA ARG A 163 0.99 -19.27 -7.10
C ARG A 163 1.85 -18.18 -7.74
N TYR A 164 1.25 -17.33 -8.58
CA TYR A 164 1.98 -16.24 -9.21
C TYR A 164 2.51 -15.28 -8.14
N LEU A 165 1.65 -14.80 -7.22
CA LEU A 165 2.10 -13.95 -6.13
C LEU A 165 3.18 -14.64 -5.29
N ASN A 166 2.94 -15.91 -4.92
CA ASN A 166 3.86 -16.63 -4.07
C ASN A 166 5.24 -16.86 -4.69
N LYS A 167 5.33 -16.86 -6.03
CA LYS A 167 6.60 -16.97 -6.76
C LYS A 167 7.30 -15.61 -6.93
N ASN A 168 6.55 -14.52 -7.10
CA ASN A 168 7.09 -13.23 -7.55
C ASN A 168 7.15 -12.15 -6.46
N LEU A 169 6.56 -12.38 -5.28
CA LEU A 169 6.70 -11.47 -4.15
C LEU A 169 8.12 -11.48 -3.59
N ASP A 170 8.54 -10.34 -3.06
CA ASP A 170 9.78 -10.20 -2.31
C ASP A 170 9.57 -10.71 -0.88
N TRP A 171 9.81 -12.00 -0.67
CA TRP A 171 9.64 -12.65 0.63
C TRP A 171 10.56 -12.13 1.73
N SER A 172 11.68 -11.49 1.36
CA SER A 172 12.53 -10.83 2.35
C SER A 172 11.81 -9.61 2.95
N ALA A 173 11.09 -8.84 2.14
CA ALA A 173 10.28 -7.72 2.59
C ALA A 173 9.04 -8.18 3.33
N GLU A 174 8.29 -9.13 2.75
CA GLU A 174 7.05 -9.65 3.36
C GLU A 174 7.31 -10.29 4.74
N GLY A 175 8.47 -10.95 4.92
CA GLY A 175 8.92 -11.48 6.20
C GLY A 175 9.07 -10.43 7.31
N LEU A 176 9.43 -9.19 6.95
CA LEU A 176 9.56 -8.10 7.93
C LEU A 176 8.23 -7.72 8.61
N VAL A 177 7.10 -8.02 7.96
CA VAL A 177 5.74 -7.83 8.50
C VAL A 177 5.08 -9.17 8.86
N GLY A 178 5.89 -10.22 8.99
CA GLY A 178 5.51 -11.54 9.50
C GLY A 178 4.86 -12.48 8.49
N TYR A 179 4.81 -12.15 7.20
CA TYR A 179 4.29 -13.06 6.18
C TYR A 179 5.38 -14.05 5.79
N VAL A 180 4.99 -15.27 5.43
CA VAL A 180 5.92 -16.34 5.05
C VAL A 180 5.52 -16.92 3.71
N GLN A 181 6.51 -17.38 2.95
CA GLN A 181 6.25 -18.07 1.70
C GLN A 181 5.54 -19.39 1.98
N GLU A 182 4.42 -19.63 1.30
CA GLU A 182 3.63 -20.84 1.48
C GLU A 182 3.92 -21.85 0.36
N GLU A 183 3.88 -23.14 0.68
CA GLU A 183 3.81 -24.17 -0.35
C GLU A 183 2.38 -24.28 -0.86
N ILE A 184 2.14 -23.83 -2.09
CA ILE A 184 0.82 -23.92 -2.73
C ILE A 184 0.78 -25.19 -3.59
N PRO A 185 -0.04 -26.20 -3.21
CA PRO A 185 -0.15 -27.44 -3.99
C PRO A 185 -0.58 -27.18 -5.43
N LYS A 186 -0.15 -28.06 -6.34
CA LYS A 186 -0.53 -28.01 -7.76
C LYS A 186 -2.05 -28.10 -7.95
#